data_AF-A0AAJ0C8M5-F1
#
_entry.id   AF-A0AAJ0C8M5-F1
#
_cell.length_a   1.000
_cell.length_b   1.000
_cell.length_c   1.000
_cell.angle_alpha   90.00
_cell.angle_beta   90.00
_cell.angle_gamma   90.00
#
_symmetry.space_group_name_H-M   'P 1'
#
loop_
_entity.id
_entity.type
_entity.pdbx_description
1 polymer ?
#
loop_
_entity_poly.entity_id
_entity_poly.type
_entity_poly.pdbx_seq_one_letter_code
_entity_poly.pdbx_strand_id
1 'polypeptide(L)'
;MGRLIKNHWARLITLSAATYQIAAAIEGFFWPKIFWDFLTRSLDPAVKPIPILQIINLLSGLFLLAWEWPLGFIAGSGIHRSIEARLAALPLVALSAALIYQGTNAALYYVVALVAYFWAYSEGEIVCAKPWTLPQRGRAVRT
;
A
#
# COMPACT_ATOMS: atom_id res chain seq x y z
N MET A 1 -6.06 -29.13 7.77
CA MET A 1 -4.95 -28.16 7.97
C MET A 1 -5.38 -26.81 7.43
N GLY A 2 -5.20 -25.71 8.19
CA GLY A 2 -5.59 -24.37 7.76
C GLY A 2 -4.74 -23.89 6.59
N ARG A 3 -5.36 -23.33 5.55
CA ARG A 3 -4.66 -22.83 4.36
C ARG A 3 -4.46 -21.31 4.49
N LEU A 4 -3.27 -20.81 4.17
CA LEU A 4 -2.99 -19.37 4.20
C LEU A 4 -3.86 -18.63 3.17
N ILE A 5 -4.57 -17.60 3.63
CA ILE A 5 -5.36 -16.69 2.80
C ILE A 5 -4.47 -15.49 2.45
N LYS A 6 -3.85 -15.52 1.28
CA LYS A 6 -2.77 -14.60 0.92
C LYS A 6 -3.27 -13.19 0.71
N ASN A 7 -4.47 -13.06 0.15
CA ASN A 7 -5.13 -11.76 0.02
C ASN A 7 -5.32 -11.09 1.39
N HIS A 8 -5.88 -11.78 2.39
CA HIS A 8 -6.04 -11.22 3.74
C HIS A 8 -4.71 -10.89 4.39
N TRP A 9 -3.70 -11.74 4.20
CA TRP A 9 -2.36 -11.47 4.69
C TRP A 9 -1.77 -10.20 4.05
N ALA A 10 -1.85 -10.07 2.72
CA ALA A 10 -1.41 -8.89 2.00
C ALA A 10 -2.13 -7.62 2.48
N ARG A 11 -3.44 -7.68 2.73
CA ARG A 11 -4.23 -6.56 3.29
C ARG A 11 -3.71 -6.11 4.65
N LEU A 12 -3.43 -7.05 5.55
CA LEU A 12 -2.92 -6.74 6.89
C LEU A 12 -1.54 -6.07 6.82
N ILE A 13 -0.68 -6.50 5.90
CA ILE A 13 0.61 -5.87 5.66
C ILE A 13 0.41 -4.45 5.11
N THR A 14 -0.46 -4.26 4.11
CA THR A 14 -0.75 -2.94 3.55
C THR A 14 -1.33 -1.98 4.59
N LEU A 15 -2.21 -2.45 5.47
CA LEU A 15 -2.76 -1.64 6.57
C LEU A 15 -1.67 -1.21 7.56
N SER A 16 -0.77 -2.13 7.90
CA SER A 16 0.39 -1.83 8.75
C SER A 16 1.32 -0.81 8.07
N ALA A 17 1.62 -1.02 6.78
CA ALA A 17 2.44 -0.14 5.96
C ALA A 17 1.84 1.27 5.84
N ALA A 18 0.53 1.37 5.62
CA ALA A 18 -0.20 2.63 5.53
C ALA A 18 -0.22 3.41 6.84
N THR A 19 -0.45 2.73 7.95
CA THR A 19 -0.39 3.35 9.28
C THR A 19 1.01 3.90 9.55
N TYR A 20 2.05 3.12 9.22
CA TYR A 20 3.44 3.56 9.33
C TYR A 20 3.74 4.74 8.39
N GLN A 21 3.30 4.70 7.14
CA GLN A 21 3.52 5.77 6.16
C GLN A 21 2.90 7.09 6.61
N ILE A 22 1.70 7.06 7.23
CA ILE A 22 1.06 8.24 7.80
C ILE A 22 1.92 8.83 8.92
N ALA A 23 2.38 8.02 9.87
CA ALA A 23 3.24 8.46 10.95
C ALA A 23 4.57 9.05 10.42
N ALA A 24 5.20 8.36 9.47
CA ALA A 24 6.43 8.81 8.81
C ALA A 24 6.25 10.13 8.06
N ALA A 25 5.10 10.32 7.37
CA ALA A 25 4.79 11.57 6.69
C ALA A 25 4.63 12.72 7.69
N ILE A 26 3.92 12.50 8.81
CA ILE A 26 3.74 13.48 9.90
C ILE A 26 5.10 13.90 10.46
N GLU A 27 5.96 12.94 10.81
CA GLU A 27 7.32 13.22 11.28
C GLU A 27 8.16 13.96 10.23
N GLY A 28 8.00 13.60 8.96
CA GLY A 28 8.66 14.24 7.83
C GLY A 28 8.30 15.72 7.64
N PHE A 29 7.19 16.23 8.18
CA PHE A 29 6.90 17.67 8.19
C PHE A 29 7.81 18.44 9.14
N PHE A 30 8.22 17.81 10.26
CA PHE A 30 9.10 18.43 11.25
C PHE A 30 10.57 18.29 10.87
N TRP A 31 10.95 17.15 10.28
CA TRP A 31 12.31 16.86 9.82
C TRP A 31 12.32 16.47 8.34
N PRO A 32 12.16 17.45 7.42
CA PRO A 32 12.06 17.19 5.99
C PRO A 32 13.41 16.75 5.42
N LYS A 33 13.53 15.44 5.16
CA LYS A 33 14.75 14.82 4.65
C LYS A 33 14.45 13.77 3.60
N ILE A 34 15.18 13.82 2.49
CA ILE A 34 15.13 12.75 1.48
C ILE A 34 16.00 11.60 1.97
N PHE A 35 15.53 10.36 1.76
CA PHE A 35 16.30 9.18 2.13
C PHE A 35 17.66 9.13 1.41
N TRP A 36 17.68 9.54 0.13
CA TRP A 36 18.83 9.52 -0.77
C TRP A 36 19.80 10.71 -0.64
N ASP A 37 19.66 11.54 0.40
CA ASP A 37 20.53 12.72 0.63
C ASP A 37 22.03 12.39 0.70
N PHE A 38 22.36 11.14 1.05
CA PHE A 38 23.75 10.66 1.08
C PHE A 38 24.34 10.44 -0.32
N LEU A 39 23.49 10.26 -1.34
CA LEU A 39 23.89 10.01 -2.73
C LEU A 39 23.72 11.27 -3.59
N THR A 40 22.65 12.04 -3.38
CA THR A 40 22.38 13.26 -4.15
C THR A 40 21.49 14.23 -3.36
N ARG A 41 21.68 15.53 -3.59
CA ARG A 41 20.84 16.63 -3.03
C ARG A 41 19.89 17.24 -4.06
N SER A 42 19.85 16.70 -5.29
CA SER A 42 18.98 17.22 -6.35
C SER A 42 17.48 17.03 -6.04
N LEU A 43 17.14 16.20 -5.05
CA LEU A 43 15.78 15.90 -4.63
C LEU A 43 15.30 16.72 -3.43
N ASP A 44 16.19 17.48 -2.76
CA ASP A 44 15.86 18.37 -1.64
C ASP A 44 14.63 19.27 -1.90
N PRO A 45 14.44 19.85 -3.11
CA PRO A 45 13.28 20.69 -3.41
C PRO A 45 11.92 19.99 -3.22
N ALA A 46 11.89 18.66 -3.22
CA ALA A 46 10.68 17.88 -3.05
C ALA A 46 10.21 17.76 -1.58
N VAL A 47 11.07 18.06 -0.61
CA VAL A 47 10.75 18.06 0.84
C VAL A 47 10.85 19.44 1.49
N LYS A 48 11.62 20.37 0.93
CA LYS A 48 11.80 21.74 1.43
C LYS A 48 12.06 22.71 0.27
N PRO A 49 11.58 23.97 0.31
CA PRO A 49 10.85 24.61 1.42
C PRO A 49 9.37 24.20 1.50
N ILE A 50 8.81 23.61 0.44
CA ILE A 50 7.43 23.13 0.40
C ILE A 50 7.45 21.61 0.58
N PRO A 51 6.72 21.04 1.56
CA PRO A 51 6.77 19.62 1.89
C PRO A 51 5.89 18.77 0.95
N ILE A 52 6.20 18.79 -0.34
CA ILE A 52 5.39 18.14 -1.39
C ILE A 52 5.34 16.63 -1.16
N LEU A 53 6.48 15.99 -0.90
CA LEU A 53 6.55 14.54 -0.69
C LEU A 53 5.85 14.09 0.59
N GLN A 54 5.88 14.88 1.66
CA GLN A 54 5.16 14.60 2.89
C GLN A 54 3.65 14.61 2.65
N ILE A 55 3.14 15.59 1.91
CA ILE A 55 1.73 15.64 1.51
C ILE A 55 1.36 14.41 0.68
N ILE A 56 2.16 14.06 -0.34
CA ILE A 56 1.93 12.87 -1.16
C ILE A 56 1.90 11.60 -0.30
N ASN A 57 2.86 11.43 0.61
CA ASN A 57 2.94 10.25 1.48
C ASN A 57 1.76 10.19 2.46
N LEU A 58 1.37 11.33 3.05
CA LEU A 58 0.23 11.40 3.96
C LEU A 58 -1.07 11.02 3.24
N LEU A 59 -1.32 11.59 2.06
CA LEU A 59 -2.50 11.28 1.26
C LEU A 59 -2.49 9.82 0.77
N SER A 60 -1.34 9.30 0.35
CA SER A 60 -1.20 7.91 -0.10
C SER A 60 -1.46 6.91 1.03
N GLY A 61 -0.93 7.17 2.23
CA GLY A 61 -1.18 6.34 3.40
C GLY A 61 -2.64 6.35 3.82
N LEU A 62 -3.28 7.52 3.89
CA LEU A 62 -4.72 7.64 4.19
C LEU A 62 -5.58 6.92 3.13
N PHE A 63 -5.22 7.06 1.86
CA PHE A 63 -5.91 6.42 0.76
C PHE A 63 -5.82 4.89 0.85
N LEU A 64 -4.63 4.31 1.06
CA LEU A 64 -4.48 2.86 1.19
C LEU A 64 -5.15 2.32 2.45
N LEU A 65 -5.12 3.07 3.56
CA LEU A 65 -5.82 2.68 4.78
C LEU A 65 -7.33 2.63 4.55
N ALA A 66 -7.90 3.64 3.88
CA ALA A 66 -9.32 3.70 3.51
C ALA A 66 -9.73 2.61 2.51
N TRP A 67 -8.86 2.27 1.55
CA TRP A 67 -9.11 1.24 0.55
C TRP A 67 -9.04 -0.18 1.15
N GLU A 68 -8.06 -0.45 2.00
CA GLU A 68 -7.87 -1.79 2.57
C GLU A 68 -8.72 -2.11 3.79
N TRP A 69 -9.13 -1.11 4.59
CA TRP A 69 -10.11 -1.27 5.67
C TRP A 69 -11.57 -1.25 5.19
N PRO A 70 -11.79 -1.27 3.87
CA PRO A 70 -12.82 -0.54 3.11
C PRO A 70 -13.81 0.25 3.97
N LEU A 71 -13.67 1.58 3.95
CA LEU A 71 -14.73 2.46 4.41
C LEU A 71 -16.05 2.13 3.68
N GLY A 72 -17.20 2.27 4.36
CA GLY A 72 -18.49 1.79 3.87
C GLY A 72 -18.86 2.27 2.46
N PHE A 73 -18.40 3.45 2.04
CA PHE A 73 -18.62 4.01 0.70
C PHE A 73 -17.82 3.32 -0.41
N ILE A 74 -16.71 2.67 -0.09
CA ILE A 74 -15.81 1.98 -1.03
C ILE A 74 -16.06 0.46 -0.99
N ALA A 75 -16.57 -0.06 0.12
CA ALA A 75 -16.86 -1.48 0.31
C ALA A 75 -17.75 -2.04 -0.81
N GLY A 76 -17.34 -3.16 -1.40
CA GLY A 76 -18.08 -3.85 -2.46
C GLY A 76 -17.93 -3.26 -3.88
N SER A 77 -17.33 -2.07 -4.04
CA SER A 77 -17.06 -1.49 -5.35
C SER A 77 -16.12 -2.35 -6.22
N GLY A 78 -16.09 -2.11 -7.53
CA GLY A 78 -15.16 -2.78 -8.45
C GLY A 78 -13.69 -2.54 -8.08
N ILE A 79 -13.36 -1.30 -7.68
CA ILE A 79 -12.00 -0.93 -7.27
C ILE A 79 -11.63 -1.57 -5.92
N HIS A 80 -12.57 -1.69 -4.97
CA HIS A 80 -12.35 -2.43 -3.74
C HIS A 80 -11.99 -3.89 -3.99
N ARG A 81 -12.59 -4.52 -5.01
CA ARG A 81 -12.43 -5.95 -5.30
C ARG A 81 -11.24 -6.30 -6.19
N SER A 82 -10.65 -5.32 -6.89
CA SER A 82 -9.58 -5.57 -7.85
C SER A 82 -8.23 -5.73 -7.15
N ILE A 83 -7.59 -6.89 -7.36
CA ILE A 83 -6.20 -7.11 -6.93
C ILE A 83 -5.26 -6.42 -7.91
N GLU A 84 -5.61 -6.37 -9.19
CA GLU A 84 -4.85 -5.71 -10.26
C GLU A 84 -4.66 -4.21 -9.95
N ALA A 85 -5.72 -3.55 -9.49
CA ALA A 85 -5.66 -2.15 -9.08
C ALA A 85 -4.67 -1.93 -7.92
N ARG A 86 -4.55 -2.91 -7.00
CA ARG A 86 -3.56 -2.86 -5.91
C ARG A 86 -2.14 -3.11 -6.42
N LEU A 87 -1.98 -4.07 -7.33
CA LEU A 87 -0.69 -4.34 -7.99
C LEU A 87 -0.18 -3.13 -8.77
N ALA A 88 -1.07 -2.28 -9.30
CA ALA A 88 -0.71 -1.02 -9.94
C ALA A 88 -0.41 0.10 -8.93
N ALA A 89 -1.18 0.21 -7.84
CA ALA A 89 -1.05 1.30 -6.88
C ALA A 89 0.14 1.13 -5.91
N LEU A 90 0.36 -0.09 -5.41
CA LEU A 90 1.38 -0.36 -4.39
C LEU A 90 2.81 0.03 -4.80
N PRO A 91 3.28 -0.20 -6.04
CA PRO A 91 4.61 0.26 -6.47
C PRO A 91 4.77 1.78 -6.39
N LEU A 92 3.73 2.54 -6.76
CA LEU A 92 3.76 4.01 -6.72
C LEU A 92 3.83 4.51 -5.28
N VAL A 93 3.04 3.91 -4.39
CA VAL A 93 3.04 4.29 -2.97
C VAL A 93 4.35 3.87 -2.29
N ALA A 94 4.86 2.67 -2.58
CA ALA A 94 6.16 2.20 -2.09
C ALA A 94 7.30 3.12 -2.54
N LEU A 95 7.31 3.56 -3.80
CA LEU A 95 8.29 4.50 -4.31
C LEU A 95 8.20 5.84 -3.56
N SER A 96 7.00 6.39 -3.38
CA SER A 96 6.83 7.66 -2.65
C SER A 96 7.35 7.57 -1.20
N ALA A 97 7.14 6.43 -0.53
CA ALA A 97 7.62 6.16 0.82
C ALA A 97 9.14 5.98 0.85
N ALA A 98 9.74 5.39 -0.18
CA ALA A 98 11.18 5.20 -0.29
C ALA A 98 11.96 6.51 -0.54
N LEU A 99 11.28 7.59 -0.93
CA LEU A 99 11.93 8.89 -1.15
C LEU A 99 12.10 9.70 0.13
N ILE A 100 11.22 9.56 1.11
CA ILE A 100 11.33 10.26 2.41
C ILE A 100 12.15 9.43 3.41
N TYR A 101 12.98 10.08 4.22
CA TYR A 101 13.89 9.40 5.14
C TYR A 101 13.15 8.50 6.16
N GLN A 102 12.02 8.97 6.68
CA GLN A 102 11.22 8.25 7.67
C GLN A 102 10.40 7.10 7.06
N GLY A 103 10.20 7.08 5.73
CA GLY A 103 9.25 6.19 5.06
C GLY A 103 9.81 4.85 4.60
N THR A 104 11.12 4.59 4.74
CA THR A 104 11.77 3.39 4.20
C THR A 104 11.15 2.08 4.71
N ASN A 105 10.76 2.02 5.99
CA ASN A 105 10.09 0.84 6.55
C ASN A 105 8.71 0.60 5.92
N ALA A 106 7.91 1.66 5.72
CA ALA A 106 6.64 1.54 4.99
C ALA A 106 6.87 1.06 3.55
N ALA A 107 7.87 1.59 2.86
CA ALA A 107 8.22 1.16 1.50
C ALA A 107 8.53 -0.34 1.45
N LEU A 108 9.34 -0.85 2.38
CA LEU A 108 9.65 -2.27 2.49
C LEU A 108 8.38 -3.11 2.71
N TYR A 109 7.51 -2.68 3.63
CA TYR A 109 6.26 -3.39 3.89
C TYR A 109 5.33 -3.39 2.68
N TYR A 110 5.26 -2.29 1.91
CA TYR A 110 4.50 -2.27 0.65
C TYR A 110 5.07 -3.21 -0.40
N VAL A 111 6.39 -3.36 -0.50
CA VAL A 111 7.00 -4.34 -1.41
C VAL A 111 6.64 -5.77 -0.99
N VAL A 112 6.66 -6.08 0.31
CA VAL A 112 6.20 -7.38 0.81
C VAL A 112 4.72 -7.61 0.49
N ALA A 113 3.88 -6.60 0.72
CA ALA A 113 2.45 -6.67 0.38
C ALA A 113 2.23 -6.88 -1.12
N LEU A 114 3.00 -6.20 -1.97
CA LEU A 114 2.96 -6.35 -3.43
C LEU A 114 3.25 -7.80 -3.85
N VAL A 115 4.31 -8.40 -3.30
CA VAL A 115 4.65 -9.82 -3.55
C VAL A 115 3.53 -10.74 -3.07
N ALA A 116 2.95 -10.47 -1.90
CA ALA A 116 1.84 -11.25 -1.35
C ALA A 116 0.57 -11.16 -2.22
N TYR A 117 0.21 -9.97 -2.69
CA TYR A 117 -0.90 -9.77 -3.63
C TYR A 117 -0.63 -10.43 -4.97
N PHE A 118 0.59 -10.35 -5.48
CA PHE A 118 0.95 -10.98 -6.74
C PHE A 118 0.82 -12.51 -6.65
N TRP A 119 1.23 -13.09 -5.52
CA TRP A 119 1.03 -14.50 -5.25
C TRP A 119 -0.47 -14.85 -5.13
N ALA A 120 -1.26 -14.04 -4.43
CA ALA A 120 -2.72 -14.23 -4.35
C ALA A 120 -3.39 -14.18 -5.72
N TYR A 121 -3.00 -13.21 -6.56
CA TYR A 121 -3.45 -13.06 -7.94
C TYR A 121 -3.10 -14.28 -8.81
N SER A 122 -1.87 -14.76 -8.70
CA SER A 122 -1.38 -15.93 -9.46
C SER A 122 -2.13 -17.23 -9.10
N GLU A 123 -2.66 -17.34 -7.88
CA GLU A 123 -3.49 -18.46 -7.45
C GLU A 123 -5.01 -18.26 -7.68
N GLY A 124 -5.42 -17.13 -8.27
CA GLY A 124 -6.82 -16.81 -8.53
C GLY A 124 -7.64 -16.56 -7.27
N GLU A 125 -7.04 -16.07 -6.18
CA GLU A 125 -7.76 -15.58 -5.01
C GLU A 125 -8.52 -14.29 -5.36
N ILE A 126 -9.77 -14.15 -4.89
CA ILE A 126 -10.57 -12.94 -5.12
C ILE A 126 -10.72 -12.13 -3.84
N VAL A 127 -10.91 -10.82 -3.95
CA VAL A 127 -11.38 -9.99 -2.83
C VAL A 127 -12.90 -10.03 -2.81
N CYS A 128 -13.48 -10.58 -1.75
CA CYS A 128 -14.93 -10.64 -1.59
C CYS A 128 -15.55 -9.24 -1.42
N ALA A 129 -16.82 -9.11 -1.84
CA ALA A 129 -17.57 -7.87 -1.67
C ALA A 129 -17.76 -7.51 -0.19
N LYS A 130 -18.07 -8.51 0.64
CA LYS A 130 -18.06 -8.37 2.10
C LYS A 130 -16.60 -8.42 2.59
N PRO A 131 -16.12 -7.38 3.30
CA PRO A 131 -14.76 -7.35 3.81
C PRO A 131 -14.47 -8.55 4.72
N TRP A 132 -13.24 -9.06 4.68
CA TRP A 132 -12.72 -10.11 5.58
C TRP A 132 -13.45 -11.47 5.55
N THR A 133 -14.34 -11.70 4.59
CA THR A 133 -14.91 -13.04 4.38
C THR A 133 -13.94 -13.96 3.66
N LEU A 134 -14.06 -15.27 3.90
CA LEU A 134 -13.27 -16.28 3.20
C LEU A 134 -13.33 -16.08 1.68
N PRO A 135 -12.20 -15.90 1.00
CA PRO A 135 -12.18 -15.69 -0.44
C PRO A 135 -12.53 -16.98 -1.18
N GLN A 136 -13.46 -16.85 -2.13
CA GLN A 136 -13.78 -17.93 -3.06
C GLN A 136 -12.73 -17.92 -4.18
N ARG A 137 -12.29 -19.08 -4.65
CA ARG A 137 -11.47 -19.12 -5.86
C ARG A 137 -12.36 -18.89 -7.07
N GLY A 138 -11.91 -18.08 -8.01
CA GLY A 138 -12.58 -17.93 -9.30
C GLY A 138 -12.83 -19.34 -9.87
N ARG A 139 -14.08 -19.63 -10.25
CA ARG A 139 -14.45 -20.90 -10.86
C ARG A 139 -13.53 -21.07 -12.07
N ALA A 140 -12.58 -22.00 -12.00
CA ALA A 140 -11.78 -22.36 -13.17
C ALA A 140 -12.78 -22.65 -14.28
N VAL A 141 -12.75 -21.84 -15.34
CA VAL A 141 -13.58 -22.08 -16.51
C VAL A 141 -13.08 -23.41 -17.05
N ARG A 142 -13.80 -24.48 -16.74
CA ARG A 142 -13.65 -25.76 -17.41
C ARG A 142 -14.23 -25.55 -18.81
N THR A 143 -13.40 -25.10 -19.73
CA THR A 143 -13.59 -25.32 -21.16
C THR A 143 -13.20 -26.75 -21.50
#